data_AF-A0A2S7KNZ9-F1
#
_entry.id   AF-A0A2S7KNZ9-F1
#
_cell.length_a   1.000
_cell.length_b   1.000
_cell.length_c   1.000
_cell.angle_alpha   90.00
_cell.angle_beta   90.00
_cell.angle_gamma   90.00
#
_symmetry.space_group_name_H-M   'P 1'
#
loop_
_entity.id
_entity.type
_entity.pdbx_description
1 polymer ?
#
loop_
_entity_poly.entity_id
_entity_poly.type
_entity_poly.pdbx_seq_one_letter_code
_entity_poly.pdbx_strand_id
1 'polypeptide(L)'
;MNNWKVIITIACLTMGSVATAQSSGYRADSLQFKMYTRLFVNDQIELDSVVVKKVFCDYCSDKQLEILKREAYRQSILESENPKYKKPGQHRLALYVRLSKEDFRALNDQNE
;
A
#
# COMPACT_ATOMS: atom_id res chain seq x y z
N MET A 1 -51.86 29.27 13.32
CA MET A 1 -51.14 28.12 13.91
C MET A 1 -49.98 27.81 12.96
N ASN A 2 -48.74 28.11 13.37
CA ASN A 2 -47.60 28.31 12.46
C ASN A 2 -46.96 26.99 12.00
N ASN A 3 -47.47 26.44 10.90
CA ASN A 3 -47.00 25.20 10.28
C ASN A 3 -45.55 25.27 9.73
N TRP A 4 -45.00 26.48 9.57
CA TRP A 4 -43.63 26.70 9.10
C TRP A 4 -42.56 26.18 10.09
N LYS A 5 -42.81 26.30 11.40
CA LYS A 5 -41.85 25.83 12.42
C LYS A 5 -41.73 24.31 12.44
N VAL A 6 -42.80 23.59 12.09
CA VAL A 6 -42.82 22.12 12.06
C VAL A 6 -41.97 21.59 10.90
N ILE A 7 -42.03 22.25 9.73
CA ILE A 7 -41.30 21.84 8.53
C ILE A 7 -39.78 21.99 8.71
N ILE A 8 -39.31 23.08 9.34
CA ILE A 8 -37.88 23.29 9.62
C ILE A 8 -37.35 22.25 10.61
N THR A 9 -38.18 21.85 11.58
CA THR A 9 -37.77 20.89 12.62
C THR A 9 -37.63 19.47 12.06
N ILE A 10 -38.44 19.08 11.07
CA ILE A 10 -38.39 17.76 10.44
C ILE A 10 -37.20 17.63 9.47
N ALA A 11 -36.80 18.71 8.78
CA ALA A 11 -35.70 18.68 7.82
C ALA A 11 -34.31 18.50 8.45
N CYS A 12 -34.13 18.81 9.75
CA CYS A 12 -32.86 18.63 10.45
C CYS A 12 -32.62 17.20 10.98
N LEU A 13 -33.65 16.34 11.02
CA LEU A 13 -33.57 15.02 11.64
C LEU A 13 -33.16 13.88 10.69
N THR A 14 -33.05 14.13 9.39
CA THR A 14 -32.76 13.10 8.38
C THR A 14 -31.31 13.09 7.85
N MET A 15 -30.44 13.98 8.32
CA MET A 15 -29.04 14.09 7.84
C MET A 15 -28.00 13.34 8.70
N GLY A 16 -28.41 12.55 9.70
CA GLY A 16 -27.51 12.03 10.74
C GLY A 16 -26.84 10.67 10.51
N SER A 17 -27.12 9.95 9.43
CA SER A 17 -26.59 8.59 9.25
C SER A 17 -25.35 8.55 8.34
N VAL A 18 -24.26 9.18 8.78
CA VAL A 18 -22.94 8.93 8.16
C VAL A 18 -22.43 7.60 8.72
N ALA A 19 -22.64 6.51 7.97
CA ALA A 19 -22.04 5.23 8.29
C ALA A 19 -20.51 5.35 8.21
N THR A 20 -19.82 5.20 9.34
CA THR A 20 -18.36 5.12 9.41
C THR A 20 -17.90 3.74 8.93
N ALA A 21 -17.90 3.54 7.62
CA ALA A 21 -17.40 2.31 7.03
C ALA A 21 -15.87 2.20 7.23
N GLN A 22 -15.49 1.30 8.15
CA GLN A 22 -14.31 0.42 8.09
C GLN A 22 -12.91 1.08 7.97
N SER A 23 -12.44 1.78 9.01
CA SER A 23 -10.99 2.06 9.16
C SER A 23 -10.34 1.29 10.32
N SER A 24 -11.11 0.91 11.35
CA SER A 24 -10.59 0.17 12.50
C SER A 24 -10.32 -1.32 12.21
N GLY A 25 -11.13 -1.96 11.37
CA GLY A 25 -10.98 -3.38 10.99
C GLY A 25 -9.80 -3.63 10.05
N TYR A 26 -9.60 -2.78 9.03
CA TYR A 26 -8.59 -3.00 8.00
C TYR A 26 -7.16 -3.16 8.55
N ARG A 27 -6.79 -2.42 9.60
CA ARG A 27 -5.47 -2.57 10.25
C ARG A 27 -5.33 -3.85 11.04
N ALA A 28 -6.42 -4.33 11.65
CA ALA A 28 -6.44 -5.58 12.42
C ALA A 28 -6.33 -6.81 11.51
N ASP A 29 -6.90 -6.72 10.31
CA ASP A 29 -7.01 -7.83 9.36
C ASP A 29 -5.90 -7.85 8.29
N SER A 30 -4.87 -7.01 8.43
CA SER A 30 -3.78 -6.91 7.46
C SER A 30 -2.40 -7.10 8.07
N LEU A 31 -1.50 -7.67 7.26
CA LEU A 31 -0.07 -7.79 7.53
C LEU A 31 0.66 -6.67 6.81
N GLN A 32 1.73 -6.17 7.41
CA GLN A 32 2.61 -5.17 6.80
C GLN A 32 4.00 -5.75 6.62
N PHE A 33 4.51 -5.64 5.40
CA PHE A 33 5.83 -6.12 5.01
C PHE A 33 6.73 -4.93 4.73
N LYS A 34 7.85 -4.86 5.45
CA LYS A 34 8.91 -3.91 5.17
C LYS A 34 9.88 -4.52 4.16
N MET A 35 10.33 -3.72 3.21
CA MET A 35 11.23 -4.18 2.16
C MET A 35 12.27 -3.11 1.87
N TYR A 36 13.50 -3.54 1.66
CA TYR A 36 14.60 -2.68 1.25
C TYR A 36 15.00 -2.96 -0.18
N THR A 37 15.00 -1.92 -0.99
CA THR A 37 15.42 -1.96 -2.39
C THR A 37 16.45 -0.87 -2.66
N ARG A 38 17.19 -1.03 -3.76
CA ARG A 38 18.11 -0.01 -4.27
C ARG A 38 17.72 0.33 -5.70
N LEU A 39 17.61 1.62 -5.97
CA LEU A 39 17.53 2.15 -7.33
C LEU A 39 18.93 2.61 -7.74
N PHE A 40 19.27 2.36 -9.00
CA PHE A 40 20.45 2.91 -9.64
C PHE A 40 19.98 3.80 -10.77
N VAL A 41 20.37 5.08 -10.73
CA VAL A 41 20.01 6.09 -11.72
C VAL A 41 21.30 6.50 -12.42
N ASN A 42 21.29 6.47 -13.75
CA ASN A 42 22.46 6.83 -14.55
C ASN A 42 22.65 8.35 -14.64
N ASP A 43 23.73 8.78 -15.29
CA ASP A 43 24.05 10.21 -15.46
C ASP A 43 23.03 10.94 -16.35
N GLN A 44 22.28 10.21 -17.18
CA GLN A 44 21.18 10.69 -18.00
C GLN A 44 19.86 10.86 -17.23
N ILE A 45 19.87 10.59 -15.90
CA ILE A 45 18.69 10.68 -15.02
C ILE A 45 17.61 9.66 -15.42
N GLU A 46 18.04 8.52 -15.95
CA GLU A 46 17.19 7.38 -16.26
C GLU A 46 17.40 6.26 -15.25
N LEU A 47 16.36 5.47 -15.00
CA LEU A 47 16.45 4.30 -14.13
C LEU A 47 17.22 3.19 -14.86
N ASP A 48 18.41 2.87 -14.36
CA ASP A 48 19.25 1.79 -14.90
C ASP A 48 18.81 0.42 -14.36
N SER A 49 18.72 0.30 -13.03
CA SER A 49 18.34 -0.97 -12.41
C SER A 49 17.72 -0.83 -11.02
N VAL A 50 16.96 -1.86 -10.64
CA VAL A 50 16.34 -2.00 -9.32
C VAL A 50 16.77 -3.32 -8.71
N VAL A 51 17.27 -3.27 -7.47
CA VAL A 51 17.69 -4.48 -6.74
C VAL A 51 16.94 -4.57 -5.42
N VAL A 52 16.16 -5.64 -5.26
CA VAL A 52 15.53 -5.98 -3.98
C VAL A 52 16.59 -6.60 -3.07
N LYS A 53 16.90 -5.94 -1.95
CA LYS A 53 17.94 -6.37 -1.01
C LYS A 53 17.41 -7.23 0.12
N LYS A 54 16.23 -6.90 0.64
CA LYS A 54 15.62 -7.66 1.74
C LYS A 54 14.12 -7.46 1.77
N VAL A 55 13.39 -8.55 1.92
CA VAL A 55 12.00 -8.56 2.36
C VAL A 55 12.00 -9.07 3.79
N PHE A 56 11.38 -8.34 4.72
CA PHE A 56 11.30 -8.73 6.13
C PHE A 56 10.06 -9.61 6.32
N CYS A 57 10.24 -10.92 6.22
CA CYS A 57 9.22 -11.92 6.49
C CYS A 57 9.85 -13.26 6.85
N ASP A 58 10.01 -13.52 8.15
CA ASP A 58 10.70 -14.74 8.63
C ASP A 58 9.78 -15.97 8.63
N TYR A 59 8.49 -15.78 8.33
CA TYR A 59 7.44 -16.81 8.31
C TYR A 59 6.89 -17.08 6.91
N CYS A 60 7.42 -16.42 5.87
CA CYS A 60 6.94 -16.60 4.50
C CYS A 60 7.47 -17.92 3.91
N SER A 61 6.63 -18.59 3.11
CA SER A 61 7.12 -19.61 2.19
C SER A 61 7.99 -18.98 1.09
N ASP A 62 8.81 -19.78 0.40
CA ASP A 62 9.64 -19.29 -0.72
C ASP A 62 8.79 -18.61 -1.80
N LYS A 63 7.61 -19.16 -2.09
CA LYS A 63 6.66 -18.60 -3.05
C LYS A 63 6.11 -17.25 -2.60
N GLN A 64 5.65 -17.14 -1.35
CA GLN A 64 5.21 -15.87 -0.77
C GLN A 64 6.31 -14.82 -0.80
N LEU A 65 7.54 -15.23 -0.45
CA LEU A 65 8.70 -14.37 -0.47
C LEU A 65 9.02 -13.86 -1.88
N GLU A 66 8.90 -14.71 -2.90
CA GLU A 66 9.12 -14.32 -4.30
C GLU A 66 8.06 -13.35 -4.81
N ILE A 67 6.79 -13.57 -4.47
CA ILE A 67 5.71 -12.64 -4.80
C ILE A 67 5.96 -11.27 -4.13
N LEU A 68 6.34 -11.26 -2.84
CA LEU A 68 6.69 -10.04 -2.14
C LEU A 68 7.90 -9.33 -2.74
N LYS A 69 8.93 -10.07 -3.20
CA LYS A 69 10.07 -9.48 -3.93
C LYS A 69 9.64 -8.83 -5.24
N ARG A 70 8.77 -9.49 -6.00
CA ARG A 70 8.22 -8.95 -7.25
C ARG A 70 7.43 -7.67 -7.00
N GLU A 71 6.63 -7.64 -5.93
CA GLU A 71 5.90 -6.43 -5.54
C GLU A 71 6.85 -5.33 -5.05
N ALA A 72 7.90 -5.67 -4.29
CA ALA A 72 8.94 -4.71 -3.90
C ALA A 72 9.61 -4.07 -5.12
N TYR A 73 9.93 -4.87 -6.14
CA TYR A 73 10.51 -4.41 -7.39
C TYR A 73 9.55 -3.47 -8.13
N ARG A 74 8.29 -3.88 -8.29
CA ARG A 74 7.25 -3.07 -8.95
C ARG A 74 7.05 -1.71 -8.26
N GLN A 75 6.92 -1.72 -6.92
CA GLN A 75 6.77 -0.51 -6.12
C GLN A 75 8.01 0.39 -6.20
N SER A 76 9.21 -0.19 -6.33
CA SER A 76 10.44 0.60 -6.50
C SER A 76 10.48 1.32 -7.84
N ILE A 77 9.99 0.70 -8.91
CA ILE A 77 9.88 1.37 -10.22
C ILE A 77 8.93 2.56 -10.12
N LEU A 78 7.75 2.37 -9.51
CA LEU A 78 6.80 3.48 -9.32
C LEU A 78 7.41 4.60 -8.49
N GLU A 79 8.10 4.25 -7.40
CA GLU A 79 8.75 5.23 -6.53
C GLU A 79 9.92 5.94 -7.23
N SER A 80 10.52 5.36 -8.27
CA SER A 80 11.58 6.00 -9.07
C SER A 80 11.11 7.26 -9.81
N GLU A 81 9.81 7.38 -10.08
CA GLU A 81 9.22 8.57 -10.71
C GLU A 81 9.22 9.78 -9.77
N ASN A 82 9.35 9.54 -8.47
CA ASN A 82 9.40 10.59 -7.46
C ASN A 82 10.63 11.50 -7.70
N PRO A 83 10.45 12.84 -7.77
CA PRO A 83 11.54 13.79 -7.97
C PRO A 83 12.71 13.62 -7.00
N LYS A 84 12.46 13.06 -5.81
CA LYS A 84 13.47 12.75 -4.80
C LYS A 84 14.62 11.87 -5.33
N TYR A 85 14.34 10.97 -6.28
CA TYR A 85 15.34 10.03 -6.81
C TYR A 85 15.83 10.42 -8.22
N LYS A 86 15.45 11.60 -8.74
CA LYS A 86 15.94 12.14 -10.01
C LYS A 86 17.33 12.77 -9.89
N LYS A 87 18.26 12.03 -9.28
CA LYS A 87 19.68 12.37 -9.19
C LYS A 87 20.49 11.13 -9.55
N PRO A 88 21.57 11.24 -10.33
CA PRO A 88 22.44 10.12 -10.62
C PRO A 88 22.96 9.45 -9.35
N GLY A 89 23.18 8.13 -9.43
CA GLY A 89 23.75 7.32 -8.37
C GLY A 89 22.76 6.37 -7.71
N GLN A 90 23.14 5.90 -6.52
CA GLN A 90 22.43 4.85 -5.80
C GLN A 90 21.48 5.42 -4.75
N HIS A 91 20.20 5.06 -4.85
CA HIS A 91 19.17 5.42 -3.87
C HIS A 91 18.71 4.21 -3.08
N ARG A 92 18.51 4.38 -1.78
CA ARG A 92 18.01 3.31 -0.88
C ARG A 92 16.55 3.57 -0.57
N LEU A 93 15.70 2.59 -0.82
CA LEU A 93 14.26 2.70 -0.59
C LEU A 93 13.85 1.74 0.53
N ALA A 94 12.97 2.25 1.39
CA ALA A 94 12.26 1.48 2.38
C ALA A 94 10.78 1.48 2.00
N LEU A 95 10.31 0.36 1.47
CA LEU A 95 8.94 0.18 1.02
C LEU A 95 8.14 -0.57 2.08
N TYR A 96 6.87 -0.20 2.22
CA TYR A 96 5.93 -0.86 3.10
C TYR A 96 4.72 -1.29 2.27
N VAL A 97 4.53 -2.59 2.11
CA VAL A 97 3.32 -3.14 1.47
C VAL A 97 2.43 -3.72 2.55
N ARG A 98 1.12 -3.49 2.41
CA ARG A 98 0.11 -4.01 3.30
C ARG A 98 -0.82 -4.93 2.51
N LEU A 99 -1.00 -6.14 3.01
CA LEU A 99 -1.89 -7.15 2.42
C LEU A 99 -2.88 -7.62 3.48
N SER A 100 -4.09 -7.98 3.09
CA SER A 100 -4.99 -8.66 4.03
C SER A 100 -4.39 -10.02 4.42
N LYS A 101 -4.71 -10.51 5.61
CA LYS A 101 -4.25 -11.85 6.05
C LYS A 101 -4.79 -12.95 5.14
N GLU A 102 -5.99 -12.75 4.59
CA GLU A 102 -6.63 -13.67 3.66
C GLU A 102 -5.88 -13.72 2.33
N ASP A 103 -5.62 -12.57 1.71
CA ASP A 103 -4.87 -12.48 0.45
C ASP A 103 -3.47 -13.06 0.62
N PHE A 104 -2.80 -12.74 1.74
CA PHE A 104 -1.47 -13.26 2.03
C PHE A 104 -1.45 -14.79 2.16
N ARG A 105 -2.46 -15.39 2.79
CA ARG A 105 -2.61 -16.85 2.86
C ARG A 105 -2.84 -17.44 1.48
N ALA A 106 -3.72 -16.82 0.68
CA ALA A 106 -4.04 -17.24 -0.67
C ALA A 106 -2.84 -17.20 -1.64
N LEU A 107 -1.78 -16.44 -1.34
CA LEU A 107 -0.54 -16.45 -2.14
C LEU A 107 0.13 -17.84 -2.23
N ASN A 108 -0.11 -18.72 -1.24
CA ASN A 108 0.43 -20.07 -1.27
C ASN A 108 -0.30 -20.95 -2.29
N ASP A 109 -1.61 -20.71 -2.46
CA ASP A 109 -2.54 -21.54 -3.23
C ASP A 109 -2.64 -21.16 -4.71
N GLN A 110 -2.04 -20.04 -5.13
CA GLN A 110 -1.99 -19.65 -6.55
C GLN A 110 -1.04 -20.55 -7.34
N ASN A 111 -1.45 -21.78 -7.60
CA ASN A 111 -0.78 -22.69 -8.53
C ASN A 111 -0.88 -22.11 -9.94
N GLU A 112 0.25 -22.02 -10.64
CA GLU A 112 0.27 -21.99 -12.11
C GLU A 112 -0.36 -23.27 -12.67
#